data_AF-A0A914VA57-F1
#
_entry.id   AF-A0A914VA57-F1
#
_cell.length_a   1.000
_cell.length_b   1.000
_cell.length_c   1.000
_cell.angle_alpha   90.00
_cell.angle_beta   90.00
_cell.angle_gamma   90.00
#
_symmetry.space_group_name_H-M   'P 1'
#
loop_
_entity.id
_entity.type
_entity.pdbx_description
1 polymer ?
#
loop_
_entity_poly.entity_id
_entity_poly.type
_entity_poly.pdbx_seq_one_letter_code
_entity_poly.pdbx_strand_id
1 'polypeptide(L)'
;MPAATTKPVVAADTKQVPSKEGSKEPDNSNPIQKVVEMVEKKIRNLEKRRLKLDQYQEDQKNGKELTPEQLVAVSRIADVEQQLDFARDIQKNVQAQLKDYQKTIKETQKREFRERQQNEVGRIRELLQYQEMLNLLGKEPV
;
A
#
# COMPACT_ATOMS: atom_id res chain seq x y z
N MET A 1 -70.33 -1.91 12.35
CA MET A 1 -69.08 -2.67 12.55
C MET A 1 -69.06 -3.84 11.58
N PRO A 2 -67.93 -4.28 11.02
CA PRO A 2 -66.58 -3.66 10.88
C PRO A 2 -66.21 -3.50 9.37
N ALA A 3 -65.37 -2.59 8.84
CA ALA A 3 -64.12 -1.95 9.23
C ALA A 3 -62.87 -2.86 9.26
N ALA A 4 -62.14 -2.91 8.13
CA ALA A 4 -60.69 -3.15 8.02
C ALA A 4 -60.27 -2.65 6.62
N THR A 5 -59.58 -1.52 6.40
CA THR A 5 -58.35 -0.94 6.97
C THR A 5 -57.06 -1.57 6.38
N THR A 6 -56.55 -0.88 5.35
CA THR A 6 -55.15 -0.49 5.06
C THR A 6 -54.02 -1.50 4.76
N LYS A 7 -53.46 -1.35 3.54
CA LYS A 7 -52.04 -1.04 3.17
C LYS A 7 -50.93 -2.11 3.44
N PRO A 8 -49.69 -1.94 2.93
CA PRO A 8 -49.28 -1.79 1.52
C PRO A 8 -47.93 -2.52 1.17
N VAL A 9 -47.57 -2.47 -0.11
CA VAL A 9 -46.21 -2.27 -0.69
C VAL A 9 -45.02 -3.01 -0.07
N VAL A 10 -44.50 -3.91 -0.91
CA VAL A 10 -43.17 -4.51 -0.88
C VAL A 10 -42.10 -3.40 -0.80
N ALA A 11 -41.59 -3.15 0.41
CA ALA A 11 -40.35 -2.43 0.59
C ALA A 11 -39.19 -3.43 0.40
N ALA A 12 -38.57 -3.39 -0.76
CA ALA A 12 -37.25 -3.98 -0.96
C ALA A 12 -36.25 -3.13 -0.17
N ASP A 13 -36.03 -3.51 1.08
CA ASP A 13 -34.98 -3.00 1.94
C ASP A 13 -33.64 -3.56 1.41
N THR A 14 -33.09 -2.91 0.38
CA THR A 14 -31.67 -3.08 0.04
C THR A 14 -30.87 -2.45 1.18
N LYS A 15 -30.58 -3.26 2.20
CA LYS A 15 -29.47 -3.01 3.13
C LYS A 15 -28.18 -2.92 2.33
N GLN A 16 -27.87 -1.72 1.86
CA GLN A 16 -26.52 -1.37 1.43
C GLN A 16 -25.69 -1.26 2.71
N VAL A 17 -24.85 -2.27 2.89
CA VAL A 17 -23.89 -2.39 3.97
C VAL A 17 -23.08 -1.09 4.07
N PRO A 18 -22.98 -0.43 5.24
CA PRO A 18 -21.95 0.58 5.43
C PRO A 18 -20.61 -0.15 5.45
N SER A 19 -19.81 0.04 4.41
CA SER A 19 -18.41 -0.39 4.34
C SER A 19 -17.63 0.36 5.42
N LYS A 20 -17.65 -0.21 6.62
CA LYS A 20 -16.80 0.16 7.75
C LYS A 20 -15.34 -0.07 7.35
N GLU A 21 -14.63 1.05 7.36
CA GLU A 21 -13.19 1.22 7.54
C GLU A 21 -12.42 0.00 8.09
N GLY A 22 -11.27 -0.23 7.44
CA GLY A 22 -10.03 -0.39 8.21
C GLY A 22 -9.70 -1.79 8.70
N SER A 23 -9.85 -2.82 7.87
CA SER A 23 -8.99 -3.98 8.04
C SER A 23 -7.58 -3.61 7.56
N LYS A 24 -6.73 -3.20 8.52
CA LYS A 24 -5.29 -3.45 8.42
C LYS A 24 -5.11 -4.97 8.33
N GLU A 25 -5.33 -5.53 7.15
CA GLU A 25 -4.74 -6.82 6.84
C GLU A 25 -3.23 -6.65 7.01
N PRO A 26 -2.54 -7.57 7.70
CA PRO A 26 -1.09 -7.51 7.77
C PRO A 26 -0.61 -7.50 6.33
N ASP A 27 0.08 -6.42 5.95
CA ASP A 27 0.53 -6.06 4.60
C ASP A 27 1.67 -6.99 4.16
N ASN A 28 1.49 -8.30 4.33
CA ASN A 28 2.46 -9.34 4.06
C ASN A 28 2.43 -9.76 2.58
N SER A 29 1.63 -9.07 1.76
CA SER A 29 1.45 -9.34 0.33
C SER A 29 2.22 -8.35 -0.55
N ASN A 30 2.49 -7.13 -0.06
CA ASN A 30 3.11 -6.11 -0.90
C ASN A 30 4.58 -6.47 -1.21
N PRO A 31 4.92 -6.72 -2.49
CA PRO A 31 6.26 -7.13 -2.87
C PRO A 31 7.31 -6.08 -2.51
N ILE A 32 6.95 -4.79 -2.52
CA ILE A 32 7.87 -3.70 -2.13
C ILE A 32 8.21 -3.78 -0.64
N GLN A 33 7.26 -4.17 0.21
CA GLN A 33 7.52 -4.32 1.65
C GLN A 33 8.46 -5.49 1.96
N LYS A 34 8.32 -6.60 1.23
CA LYS A 34 9.28 -7.71 1.32
C LYS A 34 10.69 -7.27 0.93
N VAL A 35 10.82 -6.40 -0.07
CA VAL A 35 12.12 -5.81 -0.45
C VAL A 35 12.66 -4.92 0.66
N VAL A 36 11.83 -4.08 1.30
CA VAL A 36 12.23 -3.27 2.47
C VAL A 36 12.80 -4.16 3.57
N GLU A 37 12.07 -5.19 3.98
CA GLU A 37 12.52 -6.10 5.04
C GLU A 37 13.83 -6.81 4.69
N MET A 38 13.99 -7.23 3.43
CA MET A 38 15.21 -7.87 2.95
C MET A 38 16.41 -6.92 3.02
N VAL A 39 16.23 -5.66 2.61
CA VAL A 39 17.28 -4.63 2.66
C VAL A 39 17.66 -4.31 4.11
N GLU A 40 16.68 -4.19 5.01
CA GLU A 40 16.93 -3.98 6.44
C GLU A 40 17.73 -5.13 7.07
N LYS A 41 17.39 -6.37 6.72
CA LYS A 41 18.17 -7.56 7.14
C LYS A 41 19.59 -7.49 6.58
N LYS A 42 19.78 -7.07 5.33
CA LYS A 42 21.11 -6.94 4.72
C LYS A 42 21.96 -5.87 5.39
N ILE A 43 21.40 -4.70 5.68
CA ILE A 43 22.08 -3.63 6.43
C ILE A 43 22.52 -4.15 7.80
N ARG A 44 21.61 -4.75 8.57
CA ARG A 44 21.94 -5.31 9.89
C ARG A 44 23.05 -6.35 9.84
N ASN A 45 23.05 -7.22 8.82
CA ASN A 45 24.10 -8.22 8.66
C ASN A 45 25.47 -7.59 8.33
N LEU A 46 25.47 -6.54 7.49
CA LEU A 46 26.69 -5.81 7.17
C LEU A 46 27.20 -5.01 8.37
N GLU A 47 26.33 -4.40 9.18
CA GLU A 47 26.71 -3.69 10.41
C GLU A 47 27.34 -4.64 11.44
N LYS A 48 26.75 -5.84 11.62
CA LYS A 48 27.35 -6.90 12.44
C LYS A 48 28.72 -7.34 11.92
N ARG A 49 28.89 -7.43 10.59
CA ARG A 49 30.17 -7.79 9.98
C ARG A 49 31.20 -6.69 10.20
N ARG A 50 30.85 -5.43 9.98
CA ARG A 50 31.72 -4.28 10.21
C ARG A 50 32.21 -4.24 11.65
N LEU A 51 31.31 -4.36 12.63
CA LEU A 51 31.67 -4.36 14.05
C LEU A 51 32.71 -5.44 14.40
N LYS A 52 32.58 -6.65 13.83
CA LYS A 52 33.58 -7.72 14.03
C LYS A 52 34.92 -7.39 13.40
N LEU A 53 34.93 -6.74 12.24
CA LEU A 53 36.17 -6.32 11.58
C LEU A 53 36.84 -5.17 12.34
N ASP A 54 36.07 -4.24 12.92
CA ASP A 54 36.57 -3.18 13.78
C ASP A 54 37.25 -3.78 15.03
N GLN A 55 36.65 -4.82 15.62
CA GLN A 55 37.26 -5.59 16.73
C GLN A 55 38.58 -6.24 16.31
N TYR A 56 38.65 -6.87 15.14
CA TYR A 56 39.90 -7.45 14.62
C TYR A 56 40.96 -6.38 14.34
N GLN A 57 40.56 -5.22 13.83
CA GLN A 57 41.48 -4.11 13.59
C GLN A 57 42.02 -3.55 14.92
N GLU A 58 41.20 -3.47 15.95
CA GLU A 58 41.61 -3.05 17.29
C GLU A 58 42.55 -4.09 17.94
N ASP A 59 42.22 -5.37 17.84
CA ASP A 59 43.08 -6.46 18.30
C ASP A 59 44.45 -6.46 17.61
N GLN A 60 44.49 -6.16 16.31
CA GLN A 60 45.73 -6.01 15.55
C GLN A 60 46.55 -4.81 16.04
N LYS A 61 45.91 -3.67 16.31
CA LYS A 61 46.56 -2.47 16.88
C LYS A 61 47.10 -2.73 18.29
N ASN A 62 46.41 -3.56 19.07
CA ASN A 62 46.80 -3.96 20.41
C ASN A 62 47.89 -5.06 20.41
N GLY A 63 48.37 -5.49 19.24
CA GLY A 63 49.48 -6.44 19.11
C GLY A 63 49.09 -7.90 19.32
N LYS A 64 47.79 -8.25 19.27
CA LYS A 64 47.38 -9.65 19.23
C LYS A 64 47.69 -10.24 17.86
N GLU A 65 48.17 -11.49 17.84
CA GLU A 65 48.38 -12.22 16.59
C GLU A 65 47.02 -12.61 15.98
N LEU A 66 46.74 -12.07 14.79
CA LEU A 66 45.56 -12.42 14.00
C LEU A 66 45.88 -13.59 13.07
N THR A 67 44.90 -14.47 12.88
CA THR A 67 44.95 -15.52 11.87
C THR A 67 45.07 -14.91 10.46
N PRO A 68 45.76 -15.53 9.49
CA PRO A 68 45.86 -15.02 8.11
C PRO A 68 44.51 -14.66 7.46
N GLU A 69 43.46 -15.45 7.74
CA GLU A 69 42.10 -15.17 7.28
C GLU A 69 41.51 -13.89 7.90
N GLN A 70 41.83 -13.60 9.16
CA GLN A 70 41.39 -12.38 9.85
C GLN A 70 42.11 -11.15 9.29
N LEU A 71 43.41 -11.27 8.98
CA LEU A 71 44.18 -10.21 8.31
C LEU A 71 43.60 -9.85 6.93
N VAL A 72 43.25 -10.86 6.13
CA VAL A 72 42.58 -10.66 4.84
C VAL A 72 41.17 -10.07 5.01
N ALA A 73 40.48 -10.40 6.10
CA ALA A 73 39.17 -9.82 6.38
C ALA A 73 39.27 -8.33 6.77
N VAL A 74 40.26 -7.97 7.60
CA VAL A 74 40.54 -6.58 8.00
C VAL A 74 40.93 -5.72 6.81
N SER A 75 41.69 -6.26 5.84
CA SER A 75 42.05 -5.50 4.62
C SER A 75 40.84 -5.16 3.73
N ARG A 76 39.71 -5.84 3.90
CA ARG A 76 38.46 -5.62 3.15
C ARG A 76 37.40 -4.83 3.92
N ILE A 77 37.77 -4.12 4.99
CA ILE A 77 36.83 -3.26 5.74
C ILE A 77 36.21 -2.19 4.84
N ALA A 78 37.02 -1.54 4.00
CA ALA A 78 36.56 -0.49 3.09
C ALA A 78 35.47 -1.01 2.13
N ASP A 79 35.58 -2.25 1.66
CA ASP A 79 34.56 -2.88 0.80
C ASP A 79 33.23 -3.07 1.56
N VAL A 80 33.30 -3.46 2.85
CA VAL A 80 32.11 -3.62 3.69
C VAL A 80 31.45 -2.27 3.98
N GLU A 81 32.25 -1.21 4.16
CA GLU A 81 31.74 0.16 4.32
C GLU A 81 31.05 0.66 3.05
N GLN A 82 31.64 0.45 1.87
CA GLN A 82 31.00 0.78 0.59
C GLN A 82 29.69 0.01 0.39
N GLN A 83 29.67 -1.28 0.74
CA GLN A 83 28.45 -2.10 0.67
C GLN A 83 27.37 -1.61 1.65
N LEU A 84 27.76 -1.11 2.84
CA LEU A 84 26.84 -0.51 3.80
C LEU A 84 26.21 0.77 3.26
N ASP A 85 27.02 1.65 2.70
CA ASP A 85 26.54 2.92 2.15
C ASP A 85 25.61 2.68 0.95
N PHE A 86 25.96 1.75 0.07
CA PHE A 86 25.11 1.32 -1.02
C PHE A 86 23.78 0.72 -0.51
N ALA A 87 23.82 -0.14 0.51
CA ALA A 87 22.60 -0.72 1.09
C ALA A 87 21.70 0.34 1.74
N ARG A 88 22.29 1.35 2.40
CA ARG A 88 21.55 2.50 2.96
C ARG A 88 20.93 3.36 1.88
N ASP A 89 21.60 3.56 0.76
CA ASP A 89 21.05 4.29 -0.37
C ASP A 89 19.88 3.52 -1.02
N ILE A 90 20.02 2.21 -1.20
CA ILE A 90 18.89 1.34 -1.63
C ILE A 90 17.72 1.46 -0.66
N GLN A 91 17.96 1.41 0.66
CA GLN A 91 16.89 1.52 1.66
C GLN A 91 16.11 2.82 1.50
N LYS A 92 16.79 3.96 1.29
CA LYS A 92 16.13 5.25 1.07
C LYS A 92 15.26 5.22 -0.19
N ASN A 93 15.79 4.70 -1.30
CA ASN A 93 15.08 4.62 -2.57
C ASN A 93 13.85 3.71 -2.46
N VAL A 94 13.98 2.50 -1.90
CA VAL A 94 12.86 1.55 -1.75
C VAL A 94 11.79 2.11 -0.81
N GLN A 95 12.18 2.80 0.26
CA GLN A 95 11.21 3.46 1.15
C GLN A 95 10.46 4.61 0.47
N ALA A 96 11.12 5.39 -0.39
CA ALA A 96 10.47 6.42 -1.20
C ALA A 96 9.46 5.77 -2.17
N GLN A 97 9.87 4.72 -2.89
CA GLN A 97 9.01 3.98 -3.80
C GLN A 97 7.80 3.35 -3.08
N LEU A 98 7.98 2.85 -1.85
CA LEU A 98 6.88 2.30 -1.06
C LEU A 98 5.83 3.38 -0.74
N LYS A 99 6.26 4.60 -0.39
CA LYS A 99 5.36 5.73 -0.12
C LYS A 99 4.61 6.15 -1.38
N ASP A 100 5.31 6.25 -2.51
CA ASP A 100 4.71 6.63 -3.80
C ASP A 100 3.70 5.58 -4.28
N TYR A 101 4.01 4.30 -4.08
CA TYR A 101 3.09 3.20 -4.36
C TYR A 101 1.82 3.30 -3.52
N GLN A 102 1.94 3.51 -2.20
CA GLN A 102 0.79 3.69 -1.31
C GLN A 102 -0.05 4.91 -1.68
N LYS A 103 0.58 6.01 -2.12
CA LYS A 103 -0.11 7.21 -2.61
C LYS A 103 -0.90 6.91 -3.87
N THR A 104 -0.28 6.24 -4.84
CA THR A 104 -0.89 5.87 -6.13
C THR A 104 -2.10 4.95 -5.94
N ILE A 105 -2.01 3.97 -5.03
CA ILE A 105 -3.16 3.11 -4.68
C ILE A 105 -4.34 3.95 -4.21
N LYS A 106 -4.11 4.84 -3.23
CA LYS A 106 -5.17 5.67 -2.65
C LYS A 106 -5.80 6.60 -3.69
N GLU A 107 -4.98 7.19 -4.55
CA GLU A 107 -5.45 8.06 -5.62
C GLU A 107 -6.29 7.29 -6.65
N THR A 108 -5.84 6.08 -7.03
CA THR A 108 -6.57 5.20 -7.95
C THR A 108 -7.92 4.79 -7.37
N GLN A 109 -7.94 4.32 -6.11
CA GLN A 109 -9.18 3.95 -5.42
C GLN A 109 -10.17 5.13 -5.33
N LYS A 110 -9.68 6.33 -5.00
CA LYS A 110 -10.51 7.54 -4.95
C LYS A 110 -11.05 7.93 -6.32
N ARG A 111 -10.23 7.79 -7.37
CA ARG A 111 -10.63 8.06 -8.76
C ARG A 111 -11.70 7.09 -9.21
N GLU A 112 -11.51 5.79 -9.01
CA GLU A 112 -12.49 4.75 -9.35
C GLU A 112 -13.82 4.97 -8.63
N PHE A 113 -13.78 5.31 -7.34
CA PHE A 113 -14.99 5.63 -6.59
C PHE A 113 -15.73 6.82 -7.20
N ARG A 114 -15.01 7.92 -7.50
CA ARG A 114 -15.61 9.11 -8.12
C ARG A 114 -16.21 8.80 -9.49
N GLU A 115 -15.51 8.01 -10.30
CA GLU A 115 -15.96 7.62 -11.64
C GLU A 115 -17.25 6.78 -11.56
N ARG A 116 -17.34 5.83 -10.61
CA ARG A 116 -18.58 5.08 -10.35
C ARG A 116 -19.74 6.00 -9.98
N GLN A 117 -19.53 6.96 -9.07
CA GLN A 117 -20.56 7.92 -8.68
C GLN A 117 -20.99 8.81 -9.85
N GLN A 118 -20.06 9.27 -10.69
CA GLN A 118 -20.39 10.06 -11.88
C GLN A 118 -21.20 9.26 -12.89
N ASN A 119 -20.83 7.99 -13.11
CA ASN A 119 -21.57 7.10 -14.01
C ASN A 119 -22.99 6.82 -13.50
N GLU A 120 -23.17 6.65 -12.18
CA GLU A 120 -24.48 6.47 -11.58
C GLU A 120 -25.36 7.73 -11.71
N VAL A 121 -24.79 8.91 -11.43
CA VAL A 121 -25.48 10.19 -11.66
C VAL A 121 -25.86 10.38 -13.14
N GLY A 122 -24.97 10.01 -14.07
CA GLY A 122 -25.25 10.03 -15.51
C GLY A 122 -26.44 9.15 -15.89
N ARG A 123 -26.46 7.90 -15.40
CA ARG A 123 -27.59 6.98 -15.63
C ARG A 123 -28.91 7.50 -15.07
N ILE A 124 -28.90 8.06 -13.86
CA ILE A 124 -30.11 8.64 -13.25
C ILE A 124 -30.60 9.83 -14.09
N ARG A 125 -29.68 10.68 -14.57
CA ARG A 125 -30.04 11.80 -15.45
C ARG A 125 -30.68 11.35 -16.75
N GLU A 126 -30.13 10.32 -17.39
CA GLU A 126 -30.71 9.73 -18.61
C GLU A 126 -32.11 9.16 -18.35
N LEU A 127 -32.30 8.44 -17.23
CA LEU A 127 -33.62 7.93 -16.83
C LEU A 127 -34.64 9.05 -16.62
N LEU A 128 -34.26 10.15 -15.98
CA LEU A 128 -35.13 11.31 -15.78
C LEU A 128 -35.53 11.96 -17.12
N GLN A 129 -34.60 12.04 -18.07
CA GLN A 129 -34.88 12.55 -19.42
C GLN A 129 -35.86 11.64 -20.17
N TYR A 130 -35.69 10.32 -20.10
CA TYR A 130 -36.67 9.39 -20.69
C TYR A 130 -38.04 9.53 -20.06
N GLN A 131 -38.12 9.67 -18.73
CA GLN A 131 -39.38 9.89 -18.02
C GLN A 131 -40.08 11.18 -18.49
N GLU A 132 -39.32 12.27 -18.67
CA GLU A 132 -39.85 13.53 -19.17
C GLU A 132 -40.41 13.39 -20.60
N MET A 133 -39.66 12.76 -21.51
CA MET A 133 -40.12 12.53 -22.88
C MET A 133 -41.39 11.68 -22.93
N LEU A 134 -41.45 10.60 -22.15
CA LEU A 134 -42.64 9.76 -22.06
C LEU A 134 -43.85 10.50 -21.49
N ASN A 135 -43.64 11.35 -20.48
CA ASN A 135 -44.68 12.20 -19.91
C ASN A 135 -45.20 13.24 -20.89
N LEU A 136 -44.35 13.77 -21.78
CA LEU A 136 -44.79 14.68 -22.84
C LEU A 136 -45.63 13.95 -23.89
N LEU A 137 -45.19 12.76 -24.31
CA LEU A 137 -45.92 11.96 -25.30
C LEU A 137 -47.29 11.49 -24.78
N GLY A 138 -47.38 11.12 -23.50
CA GLY A 138 -48.65 10.72 -22.86
C GLY A 138 -49.61 11.87 -22.58
N LYS A 139 -49.21 13.14 -22.81
CA LYS A 139 -50.05 14.33 -22.64
C LYS A 139 -50.64 14.85 -23.94
N GLU A 140 -50.35 14.23 -25.08
CA GLU A 140 -51.09 14.53 -26.32
C GLU A 140 -52.57 14.12 -26.14
N PRO A 141 -53.52 15.05 -26.30
CA PRO A 141 -54.93 14.69 -26.31
C PRO A 141 -55.21 13.86 -27.56
N VAL A 142 -55.82 12.68 -27.36
CA VAL A 142 -56.41 11.85 -28.42
C VAL A 142 -57.56 12.59 -29.08
#